data_AF-A0A914NL60-F1
#
_entry.id   AF-A0A914NL60-F1
#
_cell.length_a   1.000
_cell.length_b   1.000
_cell.length_c   1.000
_cell.angle_alpha   90.00
_cell.angle_beta   90.00
_cell.angle_gamma   90.00
#
_symmetry.space_group_name_H-M   'P 1'
#
loop_
_entity.id
_entity.type
_entity.pdbx_description
1 polymer ?
#
loop_
_entity_poly.entity_id
_entity_poly.type
_entity_poly.pdbx_seq_one_letter_code
_entity_poly.pdbx_strand_id
1 'polypeptide(L)'
;MTKVHYCKRPDNNTKSCKARGSDLRVHFKNTHETARAVKGMPLKRAIRFLENVKEKKEIVPFRHFNGGVGRKAQAKAWGTTQGRWPKKSAEFLLQLLRLLPLEFIHSSH
;
A
#
# COMPACT_ATOMS: atom_id res chain seq x y z
N MET A 1 17.05 18.16 -6.55
CA MET A 1 16.47 16.97 -5.89
C MET A 1 17.49 16.43 -4.89
N THR A 2 17.24 16.55 -3.59
CA THR A 2 18.12 15.99 -2.55
C THR A 2 18.11 14.46 -2.61
N LYS A 3 19.28 13.83 -2.54
CA LYS A 3 19.43 12.37 -2.54
C LYS A 3 18.74 11.80 -1.30
N VAL A 4 17.65 11.05 -1.49
CA VAL A 4 16.89 10.51 -0.35
C VAL A 4 17.34 9.10 -0.02
N HIS A 5 17.66 8.89 1.25
CA HIS A 5 18.09 7.60 1.78
C HIS A 5 16.88 6.79 2.24
N TYR A 6 16.72 5.57 1.73
CA TYR A 6 15.75 4.61 2.25
C TYR A 6 16.21 4.10 3.62
N CYS A 7 15.29 4.05 4.59
CA CYS A 7 15.59 3.60 5.96
C CYS A 7 15.98 2.11 6.03
N LYS A 8 15.36 1.25 5.20
CA LYS A 8 15.70 -0.17 5.11
C LYS A 8 16.52 -0.45 3.86
N ARG A 9 17.71 -1.04 4.05
CA ARG A 9 18.52 -1.59 2.96
C ARG A 9 18.06 -3.02 2.67
N PRO A 10 17.90 -3.41 1.39
CA PRO A 10 17.62 -4.79 1.03
C PRO A 10 18.88 -5.65 1.23
N ASP A 11 18.70 -6.91 1.63
CA ASP A 11 19.80 -7.86 1.76
C ASP A 11 20.38 -8.26 0.39
N ASN A 12 19.53 -8.29 -0.64
CA ASN A 12 19.93 -8.49 -2.03
C ASN A 12 19.35 -7.40 -2.93
N ASN A 13 20.22 -6.56 -3.51
CA ASN A 13 19.81 -5.43 -4.33
C ASN A 13 19.33 -5.84 -5.74
N THR A 14 19.77 -6.98 -6.30
CA THR A 14 19.33 -7.45 -7.63
C THR A 14 17.96 -8.12 -7.61
N LYS A 15 17.54 -8.64 -6.46
CA LYS A 15 16.22 -9.26 -6.26
C LYS A 15 15.19 -8.34 -5.58
N SER A 16 15.53 -7.05 -5.42
CA SER A 16 14.69 -6.09 -4.69
C SER A 16 14.34 -4.89 -5.56
N CYS A 17 13.06 -4.57 -5.68
CA CYS A 17 12.59 -3.37 -6.36
C CYS A 17 12.32 -2.25 -5.36
N LYS A 18 12.63 -0.99 -5.72
CA LYS A 18 12.35 0.20 -4.90
C LYS A 18 11.47 1.16 -5.72
N ALA A 19 10.37 1.62 -5.14
CA ALA A 19 9.55 2.70 -5.69
C ALA A 19 9.36 3.79 -4.62
N ARG A 20 9.18 5.03 -5.08
CA ARG A 20 8.94 6.19 -4.22
C ARG A 20 8.04 7.17 -4.96
N GLY A 21 7.11 7.80 -4.24
CA GLY A 21 6.51 9.07 -4.63
C GLY A 21 6.68 10.09 -3.51
N SER A 22 6.93 11.35 -3.86
CA SER A 22 7.01 12.50 -2.95
C SER A 22 5.91 13.51 -3.25
N ASP A 23 5.55 14.34 -2.27
CA ASP A 23 4.60 15.47 -2.42
C ASP A 23 3.21 15.07 -2.92
N LEU A 24 2.70 13.99 -2.34
CA LEU A 24 1.44 13.40 -2.75
C LEU A 24 0.26 14.06 -2.06
N ARG A 25 -0.73 14.48 -2.84
CA ARG A 25 -2.01 15.03 -2.35
C ARG A 25 -2.96 13.93 -1.85
N VAL A 26 -2.45 13.07 -0.96
CA VAL A 26 -3.21 11.99 -0.30
C VAL A 26 -3.18 12.17 1.21
N HIS A 27 -4.26 11.77 1.88
CA HIS A 27 -4.33 11.90 3.33
C HIS A 27 -3.37 10.91 4.01
N PHE A 28 -2.36 11.44 4.71
CA PHE A 28 -1.29 10.67 5.33
C PHE A 28 -1.79 9.46 6.15
N LYS A 29 -2.76 9.68 7.05
CA LYS A 29 -3.28 8.63 7.94
C LYS A 29 -3.88 7.45 7.17
N ASN A 30 -4.55 7.71 6.05
CA ASN A 30 -5.20 6.67 5.24
C ASN A 30 -4.17 5.86 4.47
N THR A 31 -3.17 6.55 3.91
CA THR A 31 -2.09 5.92 3.17
C THR A 31 -1.22 5.05 4.09
N HIS A 32 -0.98 5.49 5.33
CA HIS A 32 -0.23 4.71 6.32
C HIS A 32 -0.93 3.38 6.66
N GLU A 33 -2.22 3.40 7.00
CA GLU A 33 -2.98 2.17 7.31
C GLU A 33 -3.05 1.23 6.09
N THR A 34 -3.23 1.78 4.89
CA THR A 34 -3.30 0.99 3.65
C THR A 34 -1.96 0.37 3.30
N ALA A 35 -0.85 1.11 3.41
CA ALA A 35 0.49 0.60 3.20
C ALA A 35 0.85 -0.47 4.25
N ARG A 36 0.41 -0.29 5.50
CA ARG A 36 0.58 -1.28 6.57
C ARG A 36 -0.19 -2.57 6.30
N ALA A 37 -1.40 -2.48 5.72
CA ALA A 37 -2.19 -3.65 5.34
C ALA A 37 -1.53 -4.46 4.22
N VAL A 38 -0.84 -3.80 3.27
CA VAL A 38 -0.15 -4.45 2.15
C VAL A 38 1.20 -5.04 2.56
N LYS A 39 1.79 -4.59 3.68
CA LYS A 39 3.10 -5.05 4.14
C LYS A 39 3.09 -6.57 4.39
N GLY A 40 3.98 -7.29 3.71
CA GLY A 40 4.13 -8.75 3.83
C GLY A 40 3.25 -9.57 2.88
N MET A 41 2.42 -8.92 2.05
CA MET A 41 1.68 -9.62 0.99
C MET A 41 2.56 -9.88 -0.25
N PRO A 42 2.33 -10.99 -0.97
CA PRO A 42 2.92 -11.16 -2.29
C PRO A 42 2.34 -10.14 -3.28
N LEU A 43 3.16 -9.67 -4.24
CA LEU A 43 2.81 -8.57 -5.15
C LEU A 43 1.46 -8.75 -5.85
N LYS A 44 1.18 -9.95 -6.36
CA LYS A 44 -0.10 -10.28 -7.02
C LYS A 44 -1.29 -10.13 -6.07
N ARG A 45 -1.15 -10.57 -4.81
CA ARG A 45 -2.20 -10.43 -3.79
C ARG A 45 -2.38 -8.97 -3.39
N ALA A 46 -1.29 -8.20 -3.27
CA ALA A 46 -1.32 -6.79 -2.95
C ALA A 46 -2.08 -5.97 -4.00
N ILE A 47 -1.80 -6.20 -5.29
CA ILE A 47 -2.52 -5.54 -6.39
C ILE A 47 -4.01 -5.87 -6.32
N ARG A 48 -4.36 -7.16 -6.23
CA ARG A 48 -5.76 -7.61 -6.12
C ARG A 48 -6.46 -7.03 -4.88
N PHE A 49 -5.77 -6.97 -3.75
CA PHE A 49 -6.29 -6.36 -2.51
C PHE A 49 -6.66 -4.89 -2.74
N LEU A 50 -5.76 -4.11 -3.33
CA LEU A 50 -6.00 -2.68 -3.55
C LEU A 50 -7.11 -2.43 -4.59
N GLU A 51 -7.23 -3.28 -5.60
CA GLU A 51 -8.36 -3.26 -6.55
C GLU A 51 -9.68 -3.56 -5.83
N ASN A 52 -9.71 -4.61 -5.00
CA ASN A 52 -10.88 -4.95 -4.19
C ASN A 52 -11.26 -3.85 -3.19
N VAL A 53 -10.28 -3.11 -2.64
CA VAL A 53 -10.53 -1.94 -1.77
C VAL A 53 -11.18 -0.80 -2.54
N LYS A 54 -10.78 -0.56 -3.80
CA LYS A 54 -11.44 0.43 -4.67
C LYS A 54 -12.88 0.06 -4.96
N GLU A 55 -13.14 -1.23 -5.17
CA GLU A 55 -14.48 -1.80 -5.40
C GLU A 55 -15.30 -1.99 -4.12
N LYS A 56 -14.73 -1.67 -2.94
CA LYS A 56 -15.33 -1.86 -1.62
C LYS A 56 -15.67 -3.32 -1.26
N LYS A 57 -15.04 -4.28 -1.94
CA LYS A 57 -15.17 -5.72 -1.67
C LYS A 57 -14.34 -6.15 -0.46
N GLU A 58 -13.15 -5.57 -0.31
CA GLU A 58 -12.27 -5.77 0.85
C GLU A 58 -12.05 -4.44 1.59
N ILE A 59 -11.84 -4.49 2.90
CA ILE A 59 -11.69 -3.31 3.75
C ILE A 59 -10.25 -3.14 4.23
N VAL A 60 -9.79 -1.89 4.36
CA VAL A 60 -8.53 -1.58 5.03
C VAL A 60 -8.80 -1.46 6.54
N PRO A 61 -8.14 -2.26 7.39
CA PRO A 61 -8.26 -2.11 8.84
C PRO A 61 -7.57 -0.82 9.29
N PHE A 62 -8.23 -0.03 10.14
CA PHE A 62 -7.62 1.16 10.75
C PHE A 62 -7.25 0.81 12.19
N ARG A 63 -5.96 0.67 12.47
CA ARG A 63 -5.46 0.24 13.79
C ARG A 63 -4.84 1.38 14.59
N HIS A 64 -4.00 2.20 13.97
CA HIS A 64 -3.31 3.28 14.67
C HIS A 64 -4.11 4.59 14.59
N PHE A 65 -4.64 4.92 13.40
CA PHE A 65 -5.44 6.13 13.19
C PHE A 65 -6.95 5.85 13.23
N ASN A 66 -7.45 5.31 14.33
CA ASN A 66 -8.83 4.81 14.45
C ASN A 66 -9.85 5.80 15.07
N GLY A 67 -9.43 7.02 15.42
CA GLY A 67 -10.32 8.05 15.97
C GLY A 67 -11.47 8.41 15.01
N GLY A 68 -12.72 8.27 15.48
CA GLY A 68 -13.92 8.59 14.69
C GLY A 68 -14.19 7.65 13.50
N VAL A 69 -13.54 6.49 13.43
CA VAL A 69 -13.77 5.53 12.34
C VAL A 69 -14.97 4.65 12.66
N GLY A 70 -15.94 4.61 11.76
CA GLY A 70 -17.12 3.75 11.89
C GLY A 70 -16.78 2.27 11.90
N ARG A 71 -17.56 1.48 12.65
CA ARG A 71 -17.43 0.02 12.69
C ARG A 71 -18.02 -0.61 11.45
N LYS A 72 -17.39 -1.67 10.93
CA LYS A 72 -17.83 -2.39 9.71
C LYS A 72 -17.66 -3.91 9.89
N ALA A 73 -18.63 -4.69 9.45
CA ALA A 73 -18.61 -6.15 9.57
C ALA A 73 -17.40 -6.79 8.86
N GLN A 74 -17.00 -6.26 7.69
CA GLN A 74 -15.83 -6.74 6.94
C GLN A 74 -14.51 -6.62 7.71
N ALA A 75 -14.43 -5.71 8.70
CA ALA A 75 -13.21 -5.54 9.49
C ALA A 75 -12.92 -6.77 10.37
N LYS A 76 -13.94 -7.61 10.64
CA LYS A 76 -13.80 -8.86 11.41
C LYS A 76 -12.75 -9.79 10.79
N ALA A 77 -12.63 -9.83 9.47
CA ALA A 77 -11.61 -10.64 8.77
C ALA A 77 -10.17 -10.23 9.15
N TRP A 78 -9.98 -9.00 9.62
CA TRP A 78 -8.70 -8.43 10.03
C TRP A 78 -8.50 -8.40 11.56
N GLY A 79 -9.43 -8.99 12.31
CA GLY A 79 -9.45 -8.93 13.77
C GLY A 79 -9.70 -7.52 14.33
N THR A 80 -10.24 -6.61 13.52
CA THR A 80 -10.58 -5.24 13.95
C THR A 80 -12.08 -4.99 13.82
N THR A 81 -12.59 -4.01 14.56
CA THR A 81 -13.99 -3.59 14.44
C THR A 81 -14.15 -2.41 13.47
N GLN A 82 -13.06 -1.67 13.24
CA GLN A 82 -13.03 -0.43 12.47
C GLN A 82 -12.20 -0.57 11.19
N GLY A 83 -12.66 0.07 10.13
CA GLY A 83 -11.99 0.09 8.82
C GLY A 83 -12.67 1.05 7.84
N ARG A 84 -11.97 1.39 6.75
CA ARG A 84 -12.47 2.24 5.66
C ARG A 84 -12.01 1.74 4.29
N TRP A 85 -12.54 2.35 3.23
CA TRP A 85 -12.13 2.14 1.84
C TRP A 85 -11.46 3.40 1.27
N PRO A 86 -10.17 3.63 1.54
CA PRO A 86 -9.48 4.84 1.08
C PRO A 86 -9.13 4.75 -0.42
N LYS A 87 -10.10 5.08 -1.29
CA LYS A 87 -9.97 4.97 -2.76
C LYS A 87 -8.73 5.69 -3.32
N LYS A 88 -8.51 6.96 -2.95
CA LYS A 88 -7.36 7.76 -3.44
C LYS A 88 -6.01 7.15 -3.03
N SER A 89 -5.89 6.68 -1.79
CA SER A 89 -4.66 6.05 -1.29
C SER A 89 -4.42 4.70 -1.97
N ALA A 90 -5.47 3.91 -2.21
CA ALA A 90 -5.37 2.63 -2.90
C ALA A 90 -4.96 2.80 -4.37
N GLU A 91 -5.52 3.77 -5.08
CA GLU A 91 -5.13 4.12 -6.45
C GLU A 91 -3.66 4.51 -6.56
N PHE A 92 -3.20 5.33 -5.63
CA PHE A 92 -1.80 5.75 -5.63
C PHE A 92 -0.84 4.58 -5.33
N LEU A 93 -1.16 3.74 -4.34
CA LEU A 93 -0.36 2.55 -4.05
C LEU A 93 -0.36 1.55 -5.21
N LEU A 94 -1.48 1.42 -5.93
CA LEU A 94 -1.53 0.62 -7.15
C LEU A 94 -0.60 1.17 -8.23
N GLN A 95 -0.59 2.49 -8.44
CA GLN A 95 0.32 3.12 -9.39
C GLN A 95 1.78 2.85 -9.01
N LEU A 96 2.15 2.98 -7.73
CA LEU A 96 3.50 2.65 -7.27
C LEU A 96 3.86 1.17 -7.48
N LEU A 97 2.96 0.23 -7.16
CA LEU A 97 3.23 -1.20 -7.29
C LEU A 97 3.31 -1.67 -8.74
N ARG A 98 2.57 -1.04 -9.65
CA ARG A 98 2.63 -1.34 -11.10
C ARG A 98 3.90 -0.82 -11.76
N LEU A 99 4.58 0.17 -11.19
CA LEU A 99 5.87 0.67 -11.69
C LEU A 99 7.04 -0.29 -11.36
N LEU A 100 6.94 -1.08 -10.29
CA LEU A 100 8.00 -2.01 -9.86
C LEU A 100 8.39 -3.12 -10.87
N PRO A 101 7.47 -3.79 -11.58
CA PRO A 101 7.82 -4.84 -12.54
C PRO A 101 8.45 -4.32 -13.85
N LEU A 102 8.26 -3.05 -14.21
CA LEU A 102 8.80 -2.49 -15.45
C LEU A 102 10.33 -2.29 -15.40
N GLU A 103 10.88 -1.93 -14.23
CA GLU A 103 12.32 -1.75 -14.02
C GLU A 103 13.12 -3.06 -14.13
N PHE A 104 12.46 -4.23 -14.00
CA PHE A 104 13.12 -5.52 -14.13
C PHE A 104 13.36 -5.95 -15.59
N ILE A 105 12.60 -5.37 -16.54
CA ILE A 105 12.67 -5.77 -17.96
C ILE A 105 13.82 -5.06 -18.69
N HIS A 106 14.36 -3.94 -18.15
CA HIS A 106 15.40 -3.15 -18.82
C HIS A 106 16.85 -3.43 -18.38
N SER A 107 17.09 -4.41 -17.50
CA SER A 107 18.45 -4.74 -17.02
C SER A 107 19.05 -6.01 -17.64
N SER A 108 18.52 -6.46 -18.77
CA SER A 108 19.04 -7.61 -19.54
C SER A 108 19.61 -7.13 -20.89
N HIS A 109 20.73 -6.43 -20.85
CA HIS A 109 21.66 -6.27 -21.96
C HIS A 109 23.07 -6.14 -21.41
#